data_AF-A0A7V5K407-F1
#
_entry.id   AF-A0A7V5K407-F1
#
_cell.length_a   1.000
_cell.length_b   1.000
_cell.length_c   1.000
_cell.angle_alpha   90.00
_cell.angle_beta   90.00
_cell.angle_gamma   90.00
#
_symmetry.space_group_name_H-M   'P 1'
#
loop_
_entity.id
_entity.type
_entity.pdbx_description
1 polymer ?
#
loop_
_entity_poly.entity_id
_entity_poly.type
_entity_poly.pdbx_seq_one_letter_code
_entity_poly.pdbx_strand_id
1 'polypeptide(L)'
;MKLNIFRLKRVWGIVLRHLYLLKHSISRWIDLLYWPTVDLLLWGFITLYLQKGFYQGGKWIFQFFGALIFWNILIRAQQGLAVGFLEDIWARNLLHIFVSPLTIFEYLMGLFIYSLFKAFVASLLMAFLAFFIFNFKVWMQGVDVFLLTGCLIIFAWSIGLLTMAFILFFGQEAEILAWALALLFLPFSAVFYPVEVLPESFQSIAKLVPTSYIFETFREILLK
;
A
#
# COMPACT_ATOMS: atom_id res chain seq x y z
N MET A 1 23.61 -18.99 -26.16
CA MET A 1 22.60 -18.31 -25.32
C MET A 1 22.98 -18.51 -23.85
N LYS A 2 23.81 -17.61 -23.28
CA LYS A 2 24.28 -17.75 -21.88
C LYS A 2 23.10 -17.51 -20.94
N LEU A 3 22.79 -18.50 -20.12
CA LEU A 3 21.76 -18.42 -19.07
C LEU A 3 21.98 -17.19 -18.20
N ASN A 4 20.90 -16.44 -18.02
CA ASN A 4 20.82 -15.21 -17.24
C ASN A 4 21.14 -15.48 -15.76
N ILE A 5 22.37 -15.23 -15.37
CA ILE A 5 22.73 -15.07 -13.96
C ILE A 5 22.08 -13.77 -13.51
N PHE A 6 21.15 -13.86 -12.55
CA PHE A 6 20.55 -12.71 -11.87
C PHE A 6 21.65 -11.75 -11.37
N ARG A 7 21.55 -10.46 -11.68
CA ARG A 7 22.51 -9.44 -11.26
C ARG A 7 21.84 -8.31 -10.49
N LEU A 8 22.22 -8.17 -9.22
CA LEU A 8 21.80 -7.07 -8.34
C LEU A 8 22.04 -5.69 -8.96
N LYS A 9 23.09 -5.51 -9.78
CA LYS A 9 23.36 -4.26 -10.48
C LYS A 9 22.22 -3.84 -11.45
N ARG A 10 21.56 -4.80 -12.10
CA ARG A 10 20.44 -4.53 -13.02
C ARG A 10 19.19 -4.13 -12.26
N VAL A 11 18.90 -4.83 -11.15
CA VAL A 11 17.83 -4.48 -10.21
C VAL A 11 18.02 -3.05 -9.69
N TRP A 12 19.23 -2.72 -9.24
CA TRP A 12 19.57 -1.38 -8.77
C TRP A 12 19.42 -0.31 -9.87
N GLY A 13 19.71 -0.64 -11.13
CA GLY A 13 19.46 0.24 -12.27
C GLY A 13 17.98 0.62 -12.42
N ILE A 14 17.07 -0.35 -12.25
CA ILE A 14 15.62 -0.09 -12.27
C ILE A 14 15.21 0.78 -11.08
N VAL A 15 15.73 0.52 -9.88
CA VAL A 15 15.46 1.32 -8.68
C VAL A 15 15.93 2.76 -8.90
N LEU A 16 17.17 2.96 -9.35
CA LEU A 16 17.73 4.29 -9.61
C LEU A 16 16.90 5.07 -10.63
N ARG A 17 16.47 4.43 -11.73
CA ARG A 17 15.60 5.06 -12.73
C ARG A 17 14.36 5.65 -12.06
N HIS A 18 13.66 4.85 -11.28
CA HIS A 18 12.43 5.27 -10.61
C HIS A 18 12.68 6.36 -9.54
N LEU A 19 13.77 6.26 -8.79
CA LEU A 19 14.19 7.30 -7.85
C LEU A 19 14.51 8.62 -8.56
N TYR A 20 15.16 8.57 -9.74
CA TYR A 20 15.42 9.78 -10.52
C TYR A 20 14.14 10.39 -11.12
N LEU A 21 13.19 9.56 -11.55
CA LEU A 21 11.87 10.03 -11.99
C LEU A 21 11.12 10.75 -10.87
N LEU A 22 11.17 10.20 -9.65
CA LEU A 22 10.60 10.83 -8.47
C LEU A 22 11.32 12.15 -8.16
N LYS A 23 12.66 12.13 -8.08
CA LYS A 23 13.47 13.33 -7.76
C LYS A 23 13.19 14.52 -8.67
N HIS A 24 13.04 14.29 -9.97
CA HIS A 24 12.89 15.36 -10.97
C HIS A 24 11.44 15.74 -11.28
N SER A 25 10.44 15.12 -10.63
CA SER A 25 9.03 15.45 -10.85
C SER A 25 8.36 15.88 -9.56
N ILE A 26 8.07 17.19 -9.49
CA ILE A 26 7.29 17.75 -8.39
C ILE A 26 5.91 17.08 -8.27
N SER A 27 5.29 16.72 -9.39
CA SER A 27 4.00 16.04 -9.42
C SER A 27 4.05 14.70 -8.69
N ARG A 28 5.15 13.94 -8.81
CA ARG A 28 5.31 12.65 -8.14
C ARG A 28 5.56 12.80 -6.64
N TRP A 29 6.27 13.85 -6.24
CA TRP A 29 6.41 14.20 -4.83
C TRP A 29 5.07 14.60 -4.21
N ILE A 30 4.28 15.40 -4.93
CA ILE A 30 2.93 15.76 -4.51
C ILE A 30 2.09 14.50 -4.37
N ASP A 31 2.05 13.62 -5.38
CA ASP A 31 1.28 12.37 -5.31
C ASP A 31 1.70 11.50 -4.10
N LEU A 32 3.00 11.38 -3.85
CA LEU A 32 3.55 10.59 -2.75
C LEU A 32 3.19 11.14 -1.36
N LEU A 33 3.15 12.46 -1.19
CA LEU A 33 2.98 13.11 0.12
C LEU A 33 1.54 13.58 0.37
N TYR A 34 0.89 14.13 -0.65
CA TYR A 34 -0.42 14.76 -0.56
C TYR A 34 -1.49 13.76 -0.13
N TRP A 35 -1.60 12.62 -0.84
CA TRP A 35 -2.67 11.66 -0.57
C TRP A 35 -2.60 11.06 0.85
N PRO A 36 -1.45 10.56 1.35
CA PRO A 36 -1.37 10.10 2.74
C PRO A 36 -1.66 11.19 3.76
N THR A 37 -1.22 12.43 3.51
CA THR A 37 -1.48 13.56 4.42
C THR A 37 -2.96 13.90 4.47
N VAL A 38 -3.61 14.06 3.32
CA VAL A 38 -5.04 14.39 3.25
C VAL A 38 -5.87 13.28 3.89
N ASP A 39 -5.57 12.02 3.58
CA ASP A 39 -6.30 10.88 4.13
C ASP A 39 -6.19 10.82 5.66
N LEU A 40 -4.96 10.94 6.20
CA LEU A 40 -4.75 10.95 7.64
C LEU A 40 -5.43 12.15 8.34
N LEU A 41 -5.34 13.35 7.76
CA LEU A 41 -5.94 14.54 8.33
C LEU A 41 -7.47 14.45 8.34
N LEU A 42 -8.06 14.11 7.20
CA LEU A 42 -9.51 14.02 7.04
C LEU A 42 -10.09 13.02 8.05
N TRP A 43 -9.60 11.79 8.00
CA TRP A 43 -10.09 10.74 8.88
C TRP A 43 -9.72 10.97 10.34
N GLY A 44 -8.54 11.53 10.61
CA GLY A 44 -8.13 11.84 11.96
C GLY A 44 -8.98 12.93 12.61
N PHE A 45 -9.36 13.97 11.87
CA PHE A 45 -10.29 14.98 12.37
C PHE A 45 -11.71 14.43 12.54
N ILE A 46 -12.17 13.54 11.66
CA ILE A 46 -13.43 12.82 11.85
C ILE A 46 -13.40 12.00 13.15
N THR A 47 -12.31 11.30 13.43
CA THR A 47 -12.13 10.56 14.68
C THR A 47 -12.21 11.48 15.90
N LEU A 48 -11.54 12.64 15.89
CA LEU A 48 -11.61 13.60 16.99
C LEU A 48 -13.02 14.19 17.17
N TYR A 49 -13.74 14.46 16.07
CA TYR A 49 -15.12 14.92 16.11
C TYR A 49 -16.04 13.89 16.78
N LEU A 50 -15.93 12.62 16.37
CA LEU A 50 -16.72 11.52 16.92
C LEU A 50 -16.43 11.28 18.41
N GLN A 51 -15.17 11.43 18.83
CA GLN A 51 -14.77 11.31 20.23
C GLN A 51 -15.40 12.37 21.13
N LYS A 52 -15.48 13.62 20.65
CA LYS A 52 -16.06 14.72 21.44
C LYS A 52 -17.58 14.62 21.54
N GLY A 53 -18.25 14.20 20.46
CA GLY A 53 -19.70 14.24 20.36
C GLY A 53 -20.44 12.99 20.82
N PHE A 54 -19.94 11.80 20.48
CA PHE A 54 -20.73 10.56 20.56
C PHE A 54 -20.07 9.47 21.43
N TYR A 55 -18.74 9.37 21.38
CA TYR A 55 -18.01 8.27 22.01
C TYR A 55 -16.91 8.80 22.94
N GLN A 56 -17.27 9.09 24.18
CA GLN A 56 -16.32 9.54 25.21
C GLN A 56 -15.57 8.35 25.82
N GLY A 57 -14.27 8.29 25.57
CA GLY A 57 -13.39 7.24 26.11
C GLY A 57 -13.40 5.94 25.29
N GLY A 58 -12.31 5.18 25.38
CA GLY A 58 -12.16 3.86 24.76
C GLY A 58 -10.94 3.71 23.83
N LYS A 59 -10.54 2.45 23.58
CA LYS A 59 -9.43 2.09 22.68
C LYS A 59 -9.78 2.21 21.18
N TRP A 60 -11.03 2.56 20.83
CA TRP A 60 -11.53 2.57 19.45
C TRP A 60 -10.77 3.56 18.53
N ILE A 61 -10.28 4.67 19.09
CA ILE A 61 -9.46 5.66 18.38
C ILE A 61 -8.15 5.02 17.92
N PHE A 62 -7.52 4.25 18.80
CA PHE A 62 -6.28 3.54 18.48
C PHE A 62 -6.50 2.47 17.41
N GLN A 63 -7.62 1.76 17.50
CA GLN A 63 -8.02 0.81 16.48
C GLN A 63 -8.25 1.49 15.12
N PHE A 64 -8.99 2.59 15.09
CA PHE A 64 -9.33 3.29 13.85
C PHE A 64 -8.09 3.90 13.17
N PHE A 65 -7.28 4.66 13.91
CA PHE A 65 -6.04 5.24 13.38
C PHE A 65 -5.02 4.16 12.99
N GLY A 66 -4.86 3.12 13.80
CA GLY A 66 -3.98 2.01 13.50
C GLY A 66 -4.38 1.30 12.20
N ALA A 67 -5.67 0.99 12.05
CA ALA A 67 -6.19 0.36 10.86
C ALA A 67 -6.05 1.26 9.62
N LEU A 68 -6.26 2.56 9.76
CA LEU A 68 -6.07 3.53 8.68
C LEU A 68 -4.62 3.58 8.19
N ILE A 69 -3.65 3.59 9.10
CA ILE A 69 -2.23 3.59 8.75
C ILE A 69 -1.85 2.28 8.05
N PHE A 70 -2.30 1.13 8.57
CA PHE A 70 -2.06 -0.18 7.97
C PHE A 70 -2.65 -0.30 6.57
N TRP A 71 -3.88 0.18 6.40
CA TRP A 71 -4.53 0.22 5.10
C TRP A 71 -3.78 1.11 4.11
N ASN A 72 -3.26 2.25 4.56
CA ASN A 72 -2.40 3.10 3.73
C ASN A 72 -1.11 2.37 3.33
N ILE A 73 -0.46 1.63 4.22
CA ILE A 73 0.74 0.83 3.85
C ILE A 73 0.42 -0.09 2.66
N LEU A 74 -0.70 -0.83 2.74
CA LEU A 74 -1.14 -1.73 1.68
C LEU A 74 -1.36 -0.98 0.37
N ILE A 75 -2.15 0.11 0.39
CA ILE A 75 -2.42 0.89 -0.83
C ILE A 75 -1.13 1.46 -1.42
N ARG A 76 -0.23 2.02 -0.61
CA ARG A 76 1.01 2.63 -1.10
C ARG A 76 1.99 1.60 -1.65
N ALA A 77 2.06 0.41 -1.08
CA ALA A 77 2.85 -0.67 -1.62
C ALA A 77 2.28 -1.18 -2.97
N GLN A 78 0.96 -1.37 -3.05
CA GLN A 78 0.31 -1.80 -4.29
C GLN A 78 0.45 -0.75 -5.40
N GLN A 79 0.15 0.52 -5.12
CA GLN A 79 0.26 1.62 -6.07
C GLN A 79 1.71 1.90 -6.44
N GLY A 80 2.65 1.79 -5.50
CA GLY A 80 4.08 1.97 -5.80
C GLY A 80 4.58 1.00 -6.86
N LEU A 81 4.05 -0.22 -6.87
CA LEU A 81 4.32 -1.23 -7.88
C LEU A 81 3.56 -0.97 -9.19
N ALA A 82 2.24 -0.84 -9.13
CA ALA A 82 1.38 -0.70 -10.32
C ALA A 82 1.64 0.62 -11.07
N VAL A 83 1.77 1.74 -10.35
CA VAL A 83 2.09 3.04 -10.94
C VAL A 83 3.54 3.08 -11.40
N GLY A 84 4.48 2.42 -10.70
CA GLY A 84 5.86 2.30 -11.20
C GLY A 84 5.92 1.63 -12.57
N PHE A 85 5.13 0.58 -12.77
CA PHE A 85 4.96 -0.06 -14.07
C PHE A 85 4.30 0.86 -15.11
N LEU A 86 3.27 1.60 -14.72
CA LEU A 86 2.65 2.60 -15.60
C LEU A 86 3.61 3.73 -15.98
N GLU A 87 4.51 4.15 -15.10
CA GLU A 87 5.56 5.12 -15.42
C GLU A 87 6.47 4.63 -16.56
N ASP A 88 6.72 3.32 -16.65
CA ASP A 88 7.43 2.70 -17.77
C ASP A 88 6.60 2.66 -19.08
N ILE A 89 5.28 2.47 -18.98
CA ILE A 89 4.36 2.55 -20.12
C ILE A 89 4.23 3.97 -20.64
N TRP A 90 3.94 4.95 -19.77
CA TRP A 90 3.80 6.35 -20.13
C TRP A 90 5.08 6.93 -20.72
N ALA A 91 6.25 6.49 -20.22
CA ALA A 91 7.55 6.87 -20.77
C ALA A 91 7.91 6.13 -22.07
N ARG A 92 7.03 5.24 -22.58
CA ARG A 92 7.29 4.35 -23.73
C ARG A 92 8.59 3.55 -23.59
N ASN A 93 8.99 3.28 -22.34
CA ASN A 93 10.27 2.66 -22.00
C ASN A 93 10.18 1.12 -21.98
N LEU A 94 8.97 0.57 -21.99
CA LEU A 94 8.73 -0.87 -21.88
C LEU A 94 9.46 -1.67 -22.98
N LEU A 95 9.46 -1.18 -24.22
CA LEU A 95 10.19 -1.79 -25.34
C LEU A 95 11.71 -1.80 -25.11
N HIS A 96 12.26 -0.70 -24.60
CA HIS A 96 13.69 -0.61 -24.29
C HIS A 96 14.11 -1.59 -23.18
N ILE A 97 13.23 -1.80 -22.18
CA ILE A 97 13.47 -2.78 -21.12
C ILE A 97 13.52 -4.20 -21.70
N PHE A 98 12.59 -4.57 -22.59
CA PHE A 98 12.54 -5.92 -23.17
C PHE A 98 13.67 -6.22 -24.16
N VAL A 99 14.23 -5.21 -24.83
CA VAL A 99 15.39 -5.38 -25.72
C VAL A 99 16.72 -5.42 -24.94
N SER A 100 16.74 -4.84 -23.73
CA SER A 100 17.91 -4.90 -22.86
C SER A 100 18.15 -6.33 -22.33
N PRO A 101 19.36 -6.67 -21.86
CA PRO A 101 19.65 -8.00 -21.32
C PRO A 101 19.04 -8.24 -19.92
N LEU A 102 17.97 -7.52 -19.57
CA LEU A 102 17.32 -7.51 -18.27
C LEU A 102 16.20 -8.55 -18.22
N THR A 103 16.17 -9.36 -17.17
CA THR A 103 15.12 -10.36 -16.97
C THR A 103 13.87 -9.77 -16.34
N ILE A 104 12.71 -10.36 -16.62
CA ILE A 104 11.43 -9.96 -15.99
C ILE A 104 11.54 -10.01 -14.46
N PHE A 105 12.21 -11.03 -13.91
CA PHE A 105 12.44 -11.11 -12.46
C PHE A 105 13.28 -9.96 -11.91
N GLU A 106 14.36 -9.56 -12.59
CA GLU A 106 15.18 -8.41 -12.19
C GLU A 106 14.37 -7.10 -12.24
N TYR A 107 13.49 -6.96 -13.24
CA TYR A 107 12.59 -5.83 -13.36
C TYR A 107 11.60 -5.76 -12.20
N LEU A 108 10.90 -6.87 -11.94
CA LEU A 108 9.93 -6.97 -10.85
C LEU A 108 10.58 -6.75 -9.49
N MET A 109 11.78 -7.29 -9.25
CA MET A 109 12.53 -7.00 -8.02
C MET A 109 12.83 -5.51 -7.85
N GLY A 110 13.16 -4.81 -8.94
CA GLY A 110 13.37 -3.36 -8.90
C GLY A 110 12.10 -2.60 -8.52
N LEU A 111 10.97 -3.00 -9.10
CA LEU A 111 9.67 -2.43 -8.75
C LEU A 111 9.24 -2.76 -7.32
N PHE A 112 9.49 -3.96 -6.81
CA PHE A 112 9.20 -4.32 -5.42
C PHE A 112 10.00 -3.42 -4.46
N ILE A 113 11.30 -3.26 -4.68
CA ILE A 113 12.14 -2.38 -3.86
C ILE A 113 11.66 -0.92 -3.93
N TYR A 114 11.33 -0.43 -5.11
CA TYR A 114 10.81 0.93 -5.27
C TYR A 114 9.44 1.12 -4.58
N SER A 115 8.55 0.13 -4.66
CA SER A 115 7.26 0.15 -3.98
C SER A 115 7.40 0.17 -2.45
N LEU A 116 8.36 -0.59 -1.91
CA LEU A 116 8.70 -0.55 -0.49
C LEU A 116 9.22 0.81 -0.07
N PHE A 117 10.09 1.41 -0.89
CA PHE A 117 10.59 2.75 -0.64
C PHE A 117 9.45 3.77 -0.57
N LYS A 118 8.53 3.78 -1.54
CA LYS A 118 7.35 4.68 -1.51
C LYS A 118 6.47 4.42 -0.29
N ALA A 119 6.15 3.16 0.00
CA ALA A 119 5.32 2.79 1.14
C ALA A 119 5.98 3.22 2.46
N PHE A 120 7.29 3.01 2.61
CA PHE A 120 8.04 3.42 3.78
C PHE A 120 8.03 4.94 3.98
N VAL A 121 8.30 5.73 2.93
CA VAL A 121 8.27 7.20 3.00
C VAL A 121 6.88 7.71 3.37
N ALA A 122 5.83 7.20 2.73
CA ALA A 122 4.45 7.58 3.03
C ALA A 122 4.06 7.21 4.47
N SER A 123 4.46 6.02 4.93
CA SER A 123 4.16 5.55 6.29
C SER A 123 4.90 6.36 7.35
N LEU A 124 6.15 6.72 7.09
CA LEU A 124 6.93 7.58 7.98
C LEU A 124 6.30 8.97 8.11
N LEU A 125 5.85 9.54 6.98
CA LEU A 125 5.12 10.80 6.96
C LEU A 125 3.84 10.70 7.80
N MET A 126 3.04 9.65 7.59
CA MET A 126 1.79 9.46 8.35
C MET A 126 2.06 9.27 9.84
N ALA A 127 3.06 8.47 10.22
CA ALA A 127 3.42 8.26 11.62
C ALA A 127 3.90 9.57 12.29
N PHE A 128 4.68 10.37 11.57
CA PHE A 128 5.12 11.69 12.02
C PHE A 128 3.92 12.62 12.26
N LEU A 129 3.03 12.77 11.27
CA LEU A 129 1.83 13.60 11.39
C LEU A 129 0.89 13.10 12.49
N ALA A 130 0.70 11.78 12.61
CA ALA A 130 -0.11 11.17 13.64
C ALA A 130 0.41 11.49 15.05
N PHE A 131 1.73 11.45 15.23
CA PHE A 131 2.37 11.78 16.50
C PHE A 131 2.20 13.26 16.86
N PHE A 132 2.49 14.19 15.94
CA PHE A 132 2.47 15.63 16.25
C PHE A 132 1.07 16.25 16.31
N ILE A 133 0.15 15.83 15.44
CA ILE A 133 -1.18 16.44 15.32
C ILE A 133 -2.18 15.79 16.27
N PHE A 134 -2.15 14.45 16.35
CA PHE A 134 -3.15 13.67 17.08
C PHE A 134 -2.61 13.11 18.42
N ASN A 135 -1.36 13.43 18.79
CA ASN A 135 -0.66 12.86 19.96
C ASN A 135 -0.68 11.32 19.97
N PHE A 136 -0.71 10.72 18.77
CA PHE A 136 -0.81 9.28 18.60
C PHE A 136 0.56 8.62 18.82
N LYS A 137 0.75 8.01 20.00
CA LYS A 137 1.98 7.28 20.32
C LYS A 137 1.94 5.90 19.67
N VAL A 138 2.54 5.79 18.48
CA VAL A 138 2.72 4.53 17.72
C VAL A 138 3.64 3.52 18.44
N TRP A 139 4.33 3.95 19.51
CA TRP A 139 5.51 3.31 20.11
C TRP A 139 5.31 1.98 20.88
N MET A 140 4.21 1.27 20.67
CA MET A 140 4.03 -0.07 21.24
C MET A 140 3.45 -1.04 20.23
N GLN A 141 4.22 -1.28 19.18
CA GLN A 141 3.87 -2.25 18.15
C GLN A 141 4.97 -3.31 18.18
N GLY A 142 4.69 -4.41 18.89
CA GLY A 142 5.61 -5.53 19.06
C GLY A 142 5.96 -6.21 17.73
N VAL A 143 6.74 -7.29 17.82
CA VAL A 143 7.15 -8.11 16.66
C VAL A 143 5.96 -8.52 15.78
N ASP A 144 4.79 -8.73 16.37
CA ASP A 144 3.55 -9.11 15.68
C ASP A 144 3.11 -8.08 14.62
N VAL A 145 3.21 -6.78 14.91
CA VAL A 145 2.81 -5.72 13.97
C VAL A 145 3.75 -5.69 12.76
N PHE A 146 5.04 -5.92 12.98
CA PHE A 146 6.00 -6.02 11.89
C PHE A 146 5.69 -7.21 10.98
N LEU A 147 5.35 -8.37 11.55
CA LEU A 147 4.94 -9.55 10.79
C LEU A 147 3.64 -9.31 10.01
N LEU A 148 2.61 -8.72 10.63
CA LEU A 148 1.36 -8.36 9.95
C LEU A 148 1.61 -7.38 8.79
N THR A 149 2.50 -6.42 8.98
CA THR A 149 2.91 -5.47 7.92
C THR A 149 3.56 -6.21 6.74
N GLY A 150 4.43 -7.18 7.01
CA GLY A 150 5.03 -8.03 5.97
C GLY A 150 3.98 -8.80 5.17
N CYS A 151 3.00 -9.42 5.85
CA CYS A 151 1.89 -10.11 5.19
C CYS A 151 1.05 -9.15 4.33
N LEU A 152 0.78 -7.93 4.82
CA LEU A 152 0.07 -6.89 4.05
C LEU A 152 0.83 -6.49 2.79
N ILE A 153 2.15 -6.31 2.87
CA ILE A 153 2.98 -5.95 1.72
C ILE A 153 2.94 -7.06 0.65
N ILE A 154 3.04 -8.33 1.06
CA ILE A 154 2.96 -9.47 0.13
C ILE A 154 1.59 -9.49 -0.59
N PHE A 155 0.51 -9.23 0.15
CA PHE A 155 -0.82 -9.14 -0.45
C PHE A 155 -0.95 -7.91 -1.38
N ALA A 156 -0.42 -6.76 -0.97
CA ALA A 156 -0.37 -5.55 -1.78
C ALA A 156 0.34 -5.79 -3.12
N TRP A 157 1.48 -6.48 -3.09
CA TRP A 157 2.22 -6.89 -4.29
C TRP A 157 1.45 -7.86 -5.15
N SER A 158 0.71 -8.81 -4.56
CA SER A 158 -0.18 -9.70 -5.32
C SER A 158 -1.24 -8.92 -6.11
N ILE A 159 -1.89 -7.93 -5.48
CA ILE A 159 -2.85 -7.04 -6.17
C ILE A 159 -2.13 -6.22 -7.24
N GLY A 160 -0.94 -5.68 -6.96
CA GLY A 160 -0.18 -4.90 -7.92
C GLY A 160 0.24 -5.71 -9.15
N LEU A 161 0.69 -6.96 -8.96
CA LEU A 161 1.00 -7.90 -10.04
C LEU A 161 -0.24 -8.22 -10.89
N LEU A 162 -1.38 -8.47 -10.24
CA LEU A 162 -2.65 -8.68 -10.93
C LEU A 162 -3.04 -7.44 -11.76
N THR A 163 -2.82 -6.25 -11.21
CA THR A 163 -3.08 -4.98 -11.91
C THR A 163 -2.19 -4.84 -13.15
N MET A 164 -0.89 -5.12 -13.01
CA MET A 164 0.05 -5.09 -14.15
C MET A 164 -0.34 -6.10 -15.23
N ALA A 165 -0.81 -7.30 -14.85
CA ALA A 165 -1.31 -8.29 -15.79
C ALA A 165 -2.53 -7.78 -16.57
N PHE A 166 -3.49 -7.14 -15.90
CA PHE A 166 -4.64 -6.55 -16.57
C PHE A 166 -4.26 -5.40 -17.51
N ILE A 167 -3.35 -4.52 -17.10
CA ILE A 167 -2.85 -3.43 -17.94
C ILE A 167 -2.12 -3.99 -19.18
N LEU A 168 -1.35 -5.06 -19.03
CA LEU A 168 -0.69 -5.72 -20.16
C LEU A 168 -1.69 -6.35 -21.14
N PHE A 169 -2.79 -6.91 -20.64
CA PHE A 169 -3.78 -7.61 -21.47
C PHE A 169 -4.77 -6.66 -22.15
N PHE A 170 -5.30 -5.68 -21.41
CA PHE A 170 -6.31 -4.74 -21.88
C PHE A 170 -5.74 -3.39 -22.34
N GLY A 171 -4.43 -3.18 -22.17
CA GLY A 171 -3.76 -1.95 -22.56
C GLY A 171 -4.04 -0.78 -21.60
N GLN A 172 -3.89 0.44 -22.13
CA GLN A 172 -3.98 1.67 -21.34
C GLN A 172 -5.41 1.96 -20.82
N GLU A 173 -6.45 1.37 -21.42
CA GLU A 173 -7.83 1.47 -20.91
C GLU A 173 -7.97 0.92 -19.47
N ALA A 174 -7.13 -0.06 -19.10
CA ALA A 174 -7.12 -0.66 -17.77
C ALA A 174 -6.25 0.11 -16.75
N GLU A 175 -5.68 1.27 -17.11
CA GLU A 175 -4.83 2.09 -16.24
C GLU A 175 -5.52 2.43 -14.92
N ILE A 176 -6.83 2.69 -14.96
CA ILE A 176 -7.65 3.02 -13.77
C ILE A 176 -7.57 1.94 -12.67
N LEU A 177 -7.30 0.68 -13.03
CA LEU A 177 -7.16 -0.41 -12.07
C LEU A 177 -5.98 -0.22 -11.12
N ALA A 178 -4.95 0.56 -11.52
CA ALA A 178 -3.81 0.88 -10.65
C ALA A 178 -4.24 1.53 -9.33
N TRP A 179 -5.33 2.29 -9.33
CA TRP A 179 -5.89 2.92 -8.13
C TRP A 179 -7.14 2.21 -7.61
N ALA A 180 -8.00 1.71 -8.50
CA ALA A 180 -9.29 1.15 -8.13
C ALA A 180 -9.21 -0.27 -7.54
N LEU A 181 -8.25 -1.10 -8.00
CA LEU A 181 -8.28 -2.52 -7.68
C LEU A 181 -8.06 -2.82 -6.20
N ALA A 182 -7.19 -2.07 -5.52
CA ALA A 182 -7.01 -2.22 -4.08
C ALA A 182 -8.28 -1.83 -3.30
N LEU A 183 -8.99 -0.79 -3.75
CA LEU A 183 -10.24 -0.33 -3.12
C LEU A 183 -11.37 -1.35 -3.25
N LEU A 184 -11.36 -2.21 -4.26
CA LEU A 184 -12.31 -3.32 -4.39
C LEU A 184 -12.25 -4.26 -3.17
N PHE A 185 -11.06 -4.44 -2.59
CA PHE A 185 -10.86 -5.30 -1.42
C PHE A 185 -11.18 -4.61 -0.09
N LEU A 186 -11.24 -3.27 -0.05
CA LEU A 186 -11.45 -2.51 1.18
C LEU A 186 -12.69 -2.98 1.98
N PRO A 187 -13.89 -3.13 1.37
CA PRO A 187 -15.10 -3.50 2.11
C PRO A 187 -15.03 -4.89 2.74
N PHE A 188 -14.21 -5.78 2.18
CA PHE A 188 -14.06 -7.16 2.61
C PHE A 188 -12.83 -7.38 3.49
N SER A 189 -11.99 -6.35 3.66
CA SER A 189 -10.74 -6.41 4.41
C SER A 189 -10.93 -6.18 5.92
N ALA A 190 -12.14 -5.89 6.39
CA ALA A 190 -12.45 -5.65 7.81
C ALA A 190 -11.54 -4.59 8.48
N VAL A 191 -11.16 -3.55 7.72
CA VAL A 191 -10.23 -2.49 8.17
C VAL A 191 -10.82 -1.72 9.36
N PHE A 192 -11.98 -1.10 9.14
CA PHE A 192 -12.59 -0.20 10.11
C PHE A 192 -13.62 -0.87 11.03
N TYR A 193 -14.08 -2.07 10.66
CA TYR A 193 -15.12 -2.82 11.35
C TYR A 193 -14.78 -4.32 11.35
N PRO A 194 -15.29 -5.09 12.32
CA PRO A 194 -15.13 -6.54 12.31
C PRO A 194 -15.96 -7.20 11.21
N VAL A 195 -15.53 -8.39 10.78
CA VAL A 195 -16.19 -9.18 9.73
C VAL A 195 -17.65 -9.47 10.09
N GLU A 196 -17.96 -9.64 11.37
CA GLU A 196 -19.30 -9.95 11.89
C GLU A 196 -20.38 -8.90 11.53
N VAL A 197 -19.97 -7.65 11.25
CA VAL A 197 -20.90 -6.57 10.84
C VAL A 197 -21.38 -6.74 9.40
N LEU A 198 -20.66 -7.50 8.57
CA LEU A 198 -21.06 -7.75 7.19
C LEU A 198 -22.28 -8.70 7.14
N PRO A 199 -23.18 -8.56 6.14
CA PRO A 199 -24.19 -9.58 5.85
C PRO A 199 -23.55 -10.95 5.61
N GLU A 200 -24.25 -12.06 5.93
CA GLU A 200 -23.70 -13.43 5.85
C GLU A 200 -23.06 -13.77 4.50
N SER A 201 -23.64 -13.30 3.38
CA SER A 201 -23.09 -13.48 2.04
C SER A 201 -21.75 -12.76 1.86
N PHE A 202 -21.58 -11.57 2.42
CA PHE A 202 -20.33 -10.81 2.37
C PHE A 202 -19.29 -11.29 3.38
N GLN A 203 -19.70 -11.88 4.50
CA GLN A 203 -18.77 -12.57 5.41
C GLN A 203 -18.06 -13.72 4.72
N SER A 204 -18.75 -14.48 3.87
CA SER A 204 -18.16 -15.57 3.08
C SER A 204 -17.08 -15.06 2.12
N ILE A 205 -17.29 -13.89 1.50
CA ILE A 205 -16.29 -13.23 0.66
C ILE A 205 -15.11 -12.73 1.50
N ALA A 206 -15.37 -12.08 2.64
CA ALA A 206 -14.32 -11.59 3.53
C ALA A 206 -13.37 -12.72 3.99
N LYS A 207 -13.89 -13.93 4.23
CA LYS A 207 -13.08 -15.12 4.57
C LYS A 207 -12.14 -15.58 3.46
N LEU A 208 -12.37 -15.19 2.21
CA LEU A 208 -11.46 -15.46 1.09
C LEU A 208 -10.38 -14.39 0.94
N VAL A 209 -10.55 -13.21 1.54
CA VAL A 209 -9.62 -12.10 1.42
C VAL A 209 -8.59 -12.17 2.58
N PRO A 210 -7.29 -12.38 2.31
CA PRO A 210 -6.28 -12.54 3.36
C PRO A 210 -6.17 -11.36 4.34
N THR A 211 -6.48 -10.14 3.89
CA THR A 211 -6.44 -8.94 4.73
C THR A 211 -7.46 -8.97 5.85
N SER A 212 -8.60 -9.66 5.70
CA SER A 212 -9.61 -9.74 6.77
C SER A 212 -9.01 -10.34 8.04
N TYR A 213 -8.26 -11.44 7.91
CA TYR A 213 -7.56 -12.07 9.02
C TYR A 213 -6.49 -11.15 9.63
N ILE A 214 -5.75 -10.41 8.80
CA ILE A 214 -4.72 -9.48 9.29
C ILE A 214 -5.33 -8.36 10.14
N PHE A 215 -6.42 -7.75 9.68
CA PHE A 215 -7.07 -6.66 10.42
C PHE A 215 -7.83 -7.16 11.66
N GLU A 216 -8.39 -8.37 11.63
CA GLU A 216 -8.94 -9.00 12.85
C GLU A 216 -7.85 -9.28 13.89
N THR A 217 -6.74 -9.90 13.49
CA THR A 217 -5.60 -10.13 14.41
C THR A 217 -5.03 -8.81 14.94
N PHE A 218 -4.91 -7.79 14.08
CA PHE A 218 -4.49 -6.46 14.51
C PHE A 218 -5.42 -5.87 15.57
N ARG A 219 -6.73 -6.02 15.40
CA ARG A 219 -7.74 -5.59 16.36
C ARG A 219 -7.63 -6.34 17.69
N GLU A 220 -7.47 -7.66 17.66
CA GLU A 220 -7.28 -8.47 18.87
C GLU A 220 -6.03 -8.06 19.66
N ILE A 221 -4.92 -7.76 18.98
CA ILE A 221 -3.68 -7.31 19.61
C ILE A 221 -3.87 -5.96 20.32
N LEU A 222 -4.60 -5.03 19.69
CA LEU A 222 -4.87 -3.71 20.26
C LEU A 222 -5.85 -3.74 21.44
N LEU A 223 -6.78 -4.69 21.45
CA LEU A 223 -7.79 -4.80 22.50
C LEU A 223 -7.24 -5.44 23.78
N LYS A 224 -6.21 -6.28 23.69
CA LYS A 224 -5.42 -6.74 24.85
C LYS A 224 -4.81 -5.56 25.61
#